data_AF-A0A0F5Q0W5-F1
#
_entry.id   AF-A0A0F5Q0W5-F1
#
_cell.length_a   1.000
_cell.length_b   1.000
_cell.length_c   1.000
_cell.angle_alpha   90.00
_cell.angle_beta   90.00
_cell.angle_gamma   90.00
#
_symmetry.space_group_name_H-M   'P 1'
#
loop_
_entity.id
_entity.type
_entity.pdbx_description
1 polymer ?
#
loop_
_entity_poly.entity_id
_entity_poly.type
_entity_poly.pdbx_seq_one_letter_code
_entity_poly.pdbx_strand_id
1 'polypeptide(L)'
;MKTLILKILAPAALAVGIGLAGSGAAQAQSCIDSSAEIQALISDGRIMSQYDAVAAAGYSADQILNFRLCDDGGRYVWIVGILSADGTAQNLTISAE
;
A
#
# COMPACT_ATOMS: atom_id res chain seq x y z
N MET A 1 43.70 -44.09 2.91
CA MET A 1 43.59 -44.32 1.45
C MET A 1 42.97 -43.05 0.86
N LYS A 2 43.80 -42.12 0.38
CA LYS A 2 44.14 -41.95 -1.06
C LYS A 2 42.94 -41.35 -1.82
N THR A 3 42.71 -40.05 -1.64
CA THR A 3 43.01 -38.98 -2.62
C THR A 3 42.23 -39.12 -3.91
N LEU A 4 41.20 -38.29 -4.10
CA LEU A 4 40.79 -37.85 -5.43
C LEU A 4 40.56 -36.34 -5.42
N ILE A 5 41.64 -35.66 -5.80
CA ILE A 5 41.67 -34.29 -6.29
C ILE A 5 40.90 -34.29 -7.60
N LEU A 6 39.80 -33.53 -7.69
CA LEU A 6 39.29 -33.08 -8.98
C LEU A 6 39.39 -31.56 -9.03
N LYS A 7 40.50 -31.11 -9.61
CA LYS A 7 40.67 -29.77 -10.18
C LYS A 7 39.55 -29.56 -11.20
N ILE A 8 38.61 -28.66 -10.90
CA ILE A 8 37.82 -28.00 -11.95
C ILE A 8 38.04 -26.50 -11.79
N LEU A 9 38.85 -25.99 -12.70
CA LEU A 9 39.04 -24.59 -13.00
C LEU A 9 37.72 -24.05 -13.59
N ALA A 10 37.15 -23.02 -12.97
CA ALA A 10 36.24 -22.09 -13.62
C ALA A 10 36.19 -20.78 -12.80
N PRO A 11 36.73 -19.66 -13.31
CA PRO A 11 36.59 -18.35 -12.70
C PRO A 11 35.46 -17.61 -13.39
N ALA A 12 34.24 -17.63 -12.84
CA ALA A 12 33.20 -16.63 -13.11
C ALA A 12 31.89 -17.03 -12.42
N ALA A 13 31.55 -16.33 -11.34
CA ALA A 13 30.19 -15.91 -11.04
C ALA A 13 30.22 -15.08 -9.74
N LEU A 14 30.49 -13.77 -9.86
CA LEU A 14 29.94 -12.83 -8.91
C LEU A 14 28.42 -12.84 -9.12
N ALA A 15 27.69 -13.60 -8.31
CA ALA A 15 26.27 -13.40 -8.13
C ALA A 15 26.08 -12.78 -6.74
N VAL A 16 26.30 -11.47 -6.65
CA VAL A 16 25.83 -10.68 -5.51
C VAL A 16 24.31 -10.63 -5.65
N GLY A 17 23.64 -11.62 -5.08
CA GLY A 17 22.20 -11.61 -4.92
C GLY A 17 21.84 -10.55 -3.89
N ILE A 18 21.74 -9.29 -4.33
CA ILE A 18 21.09 -8.26 -3.54
C ILE A 18 19.59 -8.57 -3.64
N GLY A 19 19.13 -9.42 -2.73
CA GLY A 19 17.71 -9.58 -2.43
C GLY A 19 17.20 -8.29 -1.80
N LEU A 20 17.00 -7.26 -2.62
CA LEU A 20 16.11 -6.14 -2.32
C LEU A 20 14.66 -6.64 -2.43
N ALA A 21 14.31 -7.63 -1.62
CA ALA A 21 12.93 -7.78 -1.22
C ALA A 21 12.73 -6.72 -0.13
N GLY A 22 12.44 -5.50 -0.57
CA GLY A 22 11.86 -4.49 0.28
C GLY A 22 10.59 -5.10 0.88
N SER A 23 10.71 -5.70 2.06
CA SER A 23 9.66 -5.63 3.06
C SER A 23 9.52 -4.14 3.33
N GLY A 24 8.70 -3.49 2.50
CA GLY A 24 8.30 -2.11 2.69
C GLY A 24 8.00 -1.98 4.16
N ALA A 25 8.74 -1.08 4.83
CA ALA A 25 8.43 -0.74 6.19
C ALA A 25 6.92 -0.52 6.22
N ALA A 26 6.22 -1.33 7.00
CA ALA A 26 4.90 -0.96 7.46
C ALA A 26 5.14 0.27 8.34
N GLN A 27 5.36 1.42 7.68
CA GLN A 27 5.20 2.73 8.27
C GLN A 27 3.84 2.61 8.90
N ALA A 28 3.78 2.69 10.22
CA ALA A 28 2.54 2.61 10.95
C ALA A 28 1.71 3.83 10.53
N GLN A 29 0.98 3.71 9.42
CA GLN A 29 0.04 4.71 8.94
C GLN A 29 -0.94 4.90 10.08
N SER A 30 -0.93 6.09 10.66
CA SER A 30 -1.80 6.42 11.78
C SER A 30 -3.18 6.68 11.20
N CYS A 31 -3.98 5.62 11.20
CA CYS A 31 -5.34 5.68 10.71
C CYS A 31 -6.25 6.35 11.74
N ILE A 32 -7.08 7.25 11.25
CA ILE A 32 -8.05 8.00 12.05
C ILE A 32 -9.33 7.18 12.05
N ASP A 33 -9.67 6.62 13.21
CA ASP A 33 -10.92 5.88 13.43
C ASP A 33 -12.05 6.78 14.00
N SER A 34 -11.72 8.00 14.43
CA SER A 34 -12.68 8.95 14.99
C SER A 34 -13.48 9.65 13.90
N SER A 35 -14.75 9.25 13.71
CA SER A 35 -15.65 9.89 12.75
C SER A 35 -15.82 11.39 12.98
N ALA A 36 -15.75 11.86 14.24
CA ALA A 36 -15.83 13.29 14.56
C ALA A 36 -14.62 14.06 14.04
N GLU A 37 -13.42 13.47 14.16
CA GLU A 37 -12.18 14.06 13.65
C GLU A 37 -12.18 14.10 12.13
N ILE A 38 -12.59 13.00 11.46
CA ILE A 38 -12.75 12.95 10.01
C ILE A 38 -13.72 14.04 9.53
N GLN A 39 -14.88 14.20 10.19
CA GLN A 39 -15.84 15.23 9.82
C GLN A 39 -15.31 16.65 10.04
N ALA A 40 -14.50 16.87 11.09
CA ALA A 40 -13.83 18.15 11.29
C ALA A 40 -12.84 18.45 10.15
N LEU A 41 -12.03 17.47 9.74
CA LEU A 41 -11.10 17.62 8.61
C LEU A 41 -11.81 17.93 7.28
N ILE A 42 -12.96 17.27 7.03
CA ILE A 42 -13.80 17.55 5.84
C ILE A 42 -14.38 18.97 5.93
N SER A 43 -14.92 19.34 7.10
CA SER A 43 -15.55 20.65 7.32
C SER A 43 -14.54 21.80 7.22
N ASP A 44 -13.30 21.57 7.67
CA ASP A 44 -12.19 22.50 7.53
C ASP A 44 -11.64 22.58 6.10
N GLY A 45 -12.12 21.72 5.19
CA GLY A 45 -11.65 21.64 3.81
C GLY A 45 -10.22 21.10 3.68
N ARG A 46 -9.72 20.41 4.73
CA ARG A 46 -8.40 19.78 4.72
C ARG A 46 -8.38 18.47 3.96
N ILE A 47 -9.53 17.80 3.89
CA ILE A 47 -9.72 16.57 3.11
C ILE A 47 -11.08 16.58 2.40
N MET A 48 -11.18 15.87 1.28
CA MET A 48 -12.42 15.57 0.59
C MET A 48 -13.16 14.38 1.19
N SER A 49 -14.46 14.25 0.88
CA SER A 49 -15.27 13.12 1.34
C SER A 49 -14.78 11.80 0.71
N GLN A 50 -15.00 10.68 1.41
CA GLN A 50 -14.57 9.38 0.89
C GLN A 50 -15.19 9.05 -0.47
N TYR A 51 -16.42 9.49 -0.73
CA TYR A 51 -17.10 9.22 -1.99
C TYR A 51 -16.54 10.05 -3.14
N ASP A 52 -16.20 11.32 -2.88
CA ASP A 52 -15.56 12.19 -3.87
C ASP A 52 -14.16 11.66 -4.23
N ALA A 53 -13.38 11.22 -3.22
CA ALA A 53 -12.06 10.64 -3.45
C ALA A 53 -12.13 9.38 -4.34
N VAL A 54 -13.08 8.49 -4.07
CA VAL A 54 -13.26 7.26 -4.84
C VAL A 54 -13.77 7.55 -6.25
N ALA A 55 -14.72 8.48 -6.40
CA ALA A 55 -15.21 8.91 -7.71
C ALA A 55 -14.11 9.57 -8.54
N ALA A 56 -13.27 10.41 -7.92
CA ALA A 56 -12.10 11.02 -8.56
C ALA A 56 -11.05 9.97 -8.99
N ALA A 57 -10.95 8.86 -8.27
CA ALA A 57 -10.13 7.72 -8.64
C ALA A 57 -10.74 6.82 -9.73
N GLY A 58 -11.98 7.11 -10.18
CA GLY A 58 -12.66 6.38 -11.26
C GLY A 58 -13.38 5.11 -10.83
N TYR A 59 -13.66 4.95 -9.53
CA TYR A 59 -14.39 3.81 -8.99
C TYR A 59 -15.80 4.23 -8.55
N SER A 60 -16.73 3.27 -8.58
CA SER A 60 -18.10 3.49 -8.14
C SER A 60 -18.27 3.11 -6.66
N ALA A 61 -19.19 3.79 -5.97
CA ALA A 61 -19.43 3.56 -4.54
C ALA A 61 -19.92 2.14 -4.22
N ASP A 62 -20.55 1.45 -5.17
CA ASP A 62 -21.00 0.06 -5.02
C ASP A 62 -19.86 -0.96 -4.97
N GLN A 63 -18.68 -0.59 -5.44
CA GLN A 63 -17.49 -1.45 -5.42
C GLN A 63 -16.73 -1.33 -4.09
N ILE A 64 -17.08 -0.37 -3.24
CA ILE A 64 -16.42 -0.12 -1.97
C ILE A 64 -16.87 -1.15 -0.93
N LEU A 65 -15.90 -1.88 -0.37
CA LEU A 65 -16.08 -2.81 0.75
C LEU A 65 -15.85 -2.11 2.09
N ASN A 66 -14.82 -1.28 2.17
CA ASN A 66 -14.45 -0.55 3.38
C ASN A 66 -13.66 0.70 3.02
N PHE A 67 -13.66 1.67 3.93
CA PHE A 67 -12.86 2.89 3.82
C PHE A 67 -12.23 3.21 5.17
N ARG A 68 -11.05 3.80 5.15
CA ARG A 68 -10.30 4.23 6.33
C ARG A 68 -9.46 5.43 5.95
N LEU A 69 -9.52 6.50 6.74
CA LEU A 69 -8.61 7.63 6.57
C LEU A 69 -7.32 7.33 7.31
N CYS A 70 -6.17 7.57 6.70
CA CYS A 70 -4.89 7.46 7.36
C CYS A 70 -3.99 8.66 7.08
N ASP A 71 -3.19 9.03 8.07
CA ASP A 71 -2.06 9.92 7.87
C ASP A 71 -0.86 9.10 7.40
N ASP A 72 -0.35 9.47 6.22
CA ASP A 72 0.86 8.93 5.60
C ASP A 72 1.92 10.03 5.59
N GLY A 73 2.64 10.18 6.70
CA GLY A 73 3.75 11.12 6.82
C GLY A 73 3.32 12.59 6.71
N GLY A 74 2.16 12.95 7.28
CA GLY A 74 1.61 14.30 7.25
C GLY A 74 0.66 14.59 6.08
N ARG A 75 0.38 13.59 5.24
CA ARG A 75 -0.61 13.65 4.16
C ARG A 75 -1.79 12.73 4.49
N TYR A 76 -3.00 13.20 4.22
CA TYR A 76 -4.18 12.37 4.43
C TYR A 76 -4.47 11.52 3.19
N VAL A 77 -4.65 10.22 3.40
CA VAL A 77 -4.99 9.26 2.37
C VAL A 77 -6.18 8.40 2.78
N TRP A 78 -7.07 8.15 1.82
CA TRP A 78 -8.14 7.16 1.96
C TRP A 78 -7.62 5.79 1.55
N ILE A 79 -7.60 4.86 2.51
CA ILE A 79 -7.42 3.42 2.26
C ILE A 79 -8.78 2.82 2.00
N VAL A 80 -9.03 2.45 0.75
CA VAL A 80 -10.32 1.97 0.26
C VAL A 80 -10.18 0.52 -0.19
N GLY A 81 -10.94 -0.38 0.44
CA GLY A 81 -11.10 -1.74 -0.06
C GLY A 81 -12.11 -1.74 -1.19
N ILE A 82 -11.69 -2.19 -2.38
CA ILE A 82 -12.51 -2.32 -3.59
C ILE A 82 -12.68 -3.80 -3.93
N LEU A 83 -13.91 -4.18 -4.28
CA LEU A 83 -14.20 -5.46 -4.92
C LEU A 83 -14.09 -5.31 -6.44
N SER A 84 -13.05 -5.90 -7.01
CA SER A 84 -12.83 -5.96 -8.44
C SER A 84 -13.86 -6.87 -9.12
N ALA A 85 -14.09 -6.66 -10.42
CA ALA A 85 -15.07 -7.42 -11.21
C ALA A 85 -14.74 -8.93 -11.31
N ASP A 86 -13.49 -9.31 -11.06
CA ASP A 86 -13.03 -10.69 -10.97
C ASP A 86 -13.32 -11.35 -9.60
N GLY A 87 -13.96 -10.61 -8.68
CA GLY A 87 -14.28 -11.05 -7.33
C GLY A 87 -13.13 -10.91 -6.33
N THR A 88 -12.03 -10.25 -6.69
CA THR A 88 -10.91 -10.03 -5.77
C THR A 88 -11.10 -8.75 -4.95
N ALA A 89 -10.75 -8.81 -3.66
CA ALA A 89 -10.71 -7.63 -2.80
C ALA A 89 -9.30 -7.03 -2.84
N GLN A 90 -9.21 -5.74 -3.16
CA GLN A 90 -7.95 -5.00 -3.23
C GLN A 90 -8.05 -3.70 -2.44
N ASN A 91 -6.98 -3.34 -1.74
CA ASN A 91 -6.90 -2.04 -1.07
C ASN A 91 -6.21 -1.04 -1.98
N LEU A 92 -6.84 0.11 -2.15
CA LEU A 92 -6.31 1.26 -2.88
C LEU A 92 -6.00 2.36 -1.88
N THR A 93 -4.90 3.06 -2.11
CA THR A 93 -4.55 4.28 -1.37
C THR A 93 -4.82 5.45 -2.30
N ILE A 94 -5.76 6.31 -1.92
CA ILE A 94 -6.21 7.45 -2.70
C ILE A 94 -5.92 8.71 -1.89
N SER A 95 -5.51 9.80 -2.55
CA SER A 95 -5.35 11.09 -1.87
C SER A 95 -6.68 11.53 -1.26
N ALA A 96 -6.66 11.97 0.00
CA ALA A 96 -7.81 12.64 0.60
C ALA A 96 -7.76 14.16 0.41
N GLU A 97 -6.68 14.69 -0.18
CA GLU A 97 -6.37 16.11 -0.37
C GLU A 97 -6.94 16.64 -1.69
#